data_AF-A0A0J8CG82-F1
#
_entry.id   AF-A0A0J8CG82-F1
#
_cell.length_a   1.000
_cell.length_b   1.000
_cell.length_c   1.000
_cell.angle_alpha   90.00
_cell.angle_beta   90.00
_cell.angle_gamma   90.00
#
_symmetry.space_group_name_H-M   'P 1'
#
loop_
_entity.id
_entity.type
_entity.pdbx_description
1 polymer ?
#
loop_
_entity_poly.entity_id
_entity_poly.type
_entity_poly.pdbx_seq_one_letter_code
_entity_poly.pdbx_strand_id
1 'polypeptide(L)'
;MEHLAIAKDYNVQPLLFPPITTATSVAAIYLHRNNLISSNFFSTRKRAATGKCARRLTPITSSTTTTSSGGERMSFDSPAKALRRLLDSPGIHQGPACFDALSAKLVKNAGFDFCFTSGFSISAARLGLPDVGLISYGEMVDQGQKITDAVSIPVIGDGDNGYGNAMNVKRTVKGYIKAGFAGIILEDQVSPKACGHTQGRKVTSIDEAVMRIKAAIDARRDSGSDIVIVARTDSRQAVSFEESLRRSQAFADAGADVLFIDALATRQEMQAFCEISPSVPKMANMLEGGGKTPILTPIELEDIGYKIVAYPLSLIGVSIHAMQDALNAIRRGHIPSPGSMPSFEEVKNILGFNDYYEEEKLYASTLMPQPSPRDASREAFGSIWSRTLRIKVTGNDGSNKLDVRIPAGFLDGITNIVPALVGVNLKQLLNNAAEGMQGTLLDFNDTLGDRIQVFLE
;
A
#
# COMPACT_ATOMS: atom_id res chain seq x y z
N MET A 1 12.25 30.79 52.38
CA MET A 1 12.61 30.36 53.74
C MET A 1 11.29 29.99 54.38
N GLU A 2 10.97 28.73 54.66
CA GLU A 2 11.74 27.74 55.42
C GLU A 2 11.08 26.33 55.24
N HIS A 3 11.82 25.28 55.63
CA HIS A 3 11.40 23.91 55.97
C HIS A 3 11.49 22.73 54.98
N LEU A 4 12.63 22.03 55.14
CA LEU A 4 12.87 20.58 55.29
C LEU A 4 11.77 19.54 54.99
N ALA A 5 12.14 18.61 54.09
CA ALA A 5 12.16 17.15 54.17
C ALA A 5 11.11 16.38 55.03
N ILE A 6 10.50 15.35 54.41
CA ILE A 6 10.38 13.97 54.93
C ILE A 6 10.08 13.03 53.75
N ALA A 7 10.89 11.98 53.61
CA ALA A 7 10.64 10.81 52.79
C ALA A 7 9.73 9.82 53.53
N LYS A 8 8.82 9.15 52.81
CA LYS A 8 8.23 7.87 53.23
C LYS A 8 7.85 7.03 52.01
N ASP A 9 8.33 5.79 52.05
CA ASP A 9 8.13 4.70 51.11
C ASP A 9 6.66 4.36 50.85
N TYR A 10 6.33 4.02 49.59
CA TYR A 10 5.31 3.02 49.30
C TYR A 10 5.78 2.06 48.18
N ASN A 11 5.70 0.80 48.56
CA ASN A 11 6.13 -0.43 47.91
C ASN A 11 5.25 -0.75 46.68
N VAL A 12 5.85 -0.97 45.51
CA VAL A 12 5.14 -1.43 44.30
C VAL A 12 5.55 -2.87 43.99
N GLN A 13 4.63 -3.81 44.18
CA GLN A 13 4.76 -5.17 43.67
C GLN A 13 4.43 -5.21 42.17
N PRO A 14 5.21 -5.91 41.33
CA PRO A 14 4.83 -6.21 39.95
C PRO A 14 3.92 -7.45 39.89
N LEU A 15 2.72 -7.29 39.31
CA LEU A 15 1.83 -8.38 38.93
C LEU A 15 2.44 -9.18 37.77
N LEU A 16 2.84 -10.42 38.06
CA LEU A 16 3.18 -11.43 37.06
C LEU A 16 1.89 -11.99 36.42
N PHE A 17 1.80 -11.91 35.10
CA PHE A 17 0.86 -12.72 34.31
C PHE A 17 1.52 -14.06 33.94
N PRO A 18 0.80 -15.20 33.97
CA PRO A 18 1.35 -16.48 33.57
C PRO A 18 1.39 -16.65 32.03
N PRO A 19 2.30 -17.48 31.49
CA PRO A 19 2.42 -17.70 30.06
C PRO A 19 1.34 -18.66 29.56
N ILE A 20 0.68 -18.31 28.45
CA ILE A 20 -0.19 -19.23 27.72
C ILE A 20 0.71 -20.10 26.83
N THR A 21 0.61 -21.40 27.08
CA THR A 21 1.31 -22.48 26.39
C THR A 21 0.79 -22.72 24.97
N THR A 22 1.72 -23.10 24.12
CA THR A 22 1.63 -23.57 22.73
C THR A 22 0.59 -24.67 22.48
N ALA A 23 -0.13 -24.58 21.37
CA ALA A 23 -0.60 -25.75 20.62
C ALA A 23 -0.71 -25.42 19.12
N THR A 24 0.16 -26.05 18.33
CA THR A 24 0.13 -26.06 16.87
C THR A 24 -0.38 -27.43 16.41
N SER A 25 -1.25 -27.43 15.39
CA SER A 25 -1.28 -28.35 14.24
C SER A 25 -2.37 -29.45 14.10
N VAL A 26 -3.26 -29.18 13.11
CA VAL A 26 -3.49 -29.94 11.84
C VAL A 26 -4.58 -31.03 11.72
N ALA A 27 -5.28 -30.95 10.57
CA ALA A 27 -6.06 -31.93 9.77
C ALA A 27 -7.59 -31.95 9.97
N ALA A 28 -8.40 -31.36 9.08
CA ALA A 28 -8.78 -31.77 7.72
C ALA A 28 -9.77 -32.97 7.66
N ILE A 29 -11.06 -32.69 7.52
CA ILE A 29 -12.02 -33.56 6.80
C ILE A 29 -12.95 -32.66 5.97
N TYR A 30 -12.64 -32.58 4.68
CA TYR A 30 -13.52 -32.12 3.61
C TYR A 30 -14.54 -33.24 3.31
N LEU A 31 -15.84 -32.96 3.38
CA LEU A 31 -16.85 -33.82 2.75
C LEU A 31 -17.72 -33.00 1.81
N HIS A 32 -17.49 -33.29 0.53
CA HIS A 32 -18.18 -32.84 -0.65
C HIS A 32 -19.52 -33.59 -0.75
N ARG A 33 -20.67 -32.90 -0.68
CA ARG A 33 -21.96 -33.45 -1.13
C ARG A 33 -23.00 -32.33 -1.24
N ASN A 34 -23.36 -31.96 -2.46
CA ASN A 34 -24.74 -31.98 -2.99
C ASN A 34 -24.83 -31.11 -4.26
N ASN A 35 -24.83 -31.78 -5.40
CA ASN A 35 -25.40 -31.27 -6.65
C ASN A 35 -26.45 -32.30 -7.05
N LEU A 36 -27.74 -31.93 -7.08
CA LEU A 36 -28.78 -32.55 -7.92
C LEU A 36 -30.03 -31.65 -7.93
N ILE A 37 -30.26 -31.05 -9.11
CA ILE A 37 -31.53 -30.90 -9.87
C ILE A 37 -32.66 -30.00 -9.32
N SER A 38 -33.04 -29.02 -10.16
CA SER A 38 -34.41 -28.74 -10.66
C SER A 38 -34.60 -27.22 -10.90
N SER A 39 -34.28 -26.66 -12.06
CA SER A 39 -35.15 -26.45 -13.24
C SER A 39 -36.49 -25.70 -13.02
N ASN A 40 -36.60 -24.59 -13.77
CA ASN A 40 -37.79 -23.95 -14.36
C ASN A 40 -38.61 -22.98 -13.50
N PHE A 41 -38.60 -21.69 -13.87
CA PHE A 41 -39.73 -21.00 -14.51
C PHE A 41 -39.33 -19.54 -14.87
N PHE A 42 -39.21 -19.21 -16.15
CA PHE A 42 -39.26 -17.82 -16.63
C PHE A 42 -40.24 -17.70 -17.80
N SER A 43 -41.23 -16.83 -17.59
CA SER A 43 -41.90 -15.89 -18.49
C SER A 43 -41.61 -16.00 -19.99
N THR A 44 -42.68 -16.08 -20.80
CA THR A 44 -42.75 -15.33 -22.05
C THR A 44 -44.18 -14.81 -22.31
N ARG A 45 -44.32 -13.48 -22.38
CA ARG A 45 -45.44 -12.80 -23.06
C ARG A 45 -44.96 -12.38 -24.46
N LYS A 46 -45.62 -12.89 -25.50
CA LYS A 46 -45.57 -12.37 -26.87
C LYS A 46 -46.40 -11.09 -26.98
N ARG A 47 -45.90 -10.09 -27.72
CA ARG A 47 -46.70 -9.30 -28.67
C ARG A 47 -45.79 -8.63 -29.69
N ALA A 48 -46.07 -8.93 -30.96
CA ALA A 48 -45.51 -8.28 -32.14
C ALA A 48 -46.40 -7.09 -32.54
N ALA A 49 -45.80 -6.05 -33.13
CA ALA A 49 -46.50 -5.11 -34.00
C ALA A 49 -45.54 -4.59 -35.07
N THR A 50 -45.99 -4.76 -36.31
CA THR A 50 -45.38 -4.40 -37.60
C THR A 50 -45.80 -2.99 -38.04
N GLY A 51 -44.94 -2.28 -38.78
CA GLY A 51 -45.32 -1.04 -39.47
C GLY A 51 -44.24 -0.45 -40.39
N LYS A 52 -44.40 -0.70 -41.69
CA LYS A 52 -43.80 -0.07 -42.90
C LYS A 52 -43.99 1.48 -42.90
N CYS A 53 -43.41 2.37 -43.70
CA CYS A 53 -42.43 2.46 -44.80
C CYS A 53 -42.38 3.96 -45.19
N ALA A 54 -41.23 4.54 -45.58
CA ALA A 54 -41.13 5.55 -46.65
C ALA A 54 -39.66 5.88 -46.97
N ARG A 55 -39.18 5.42 -48.13
CA ARG A 55 -37.90 5.82 -48.75
C ARG A 55 -38.11 7.06 -49.62
N ARG A 56 -37.20 8.02 -49.52
CA ARG A 56 -37.02 9.12 -50.50
C ARG A 56 -35.55 9.06 -50.97
N LEU A 57 -35.37 8.97 -52.28
CA LEU A 57 -34.07 8.89 -52.98
C LEU A 57 -33.51 10.30 -53.22
N THR A 58 -32.19 10.46 -53.06
CA THR A 58 -31.25 11.38 -53.77
C THR A 58 -29.88 11.36 -53.05
N PRO A 59 -28.77 11.81 -53.68
CA PRO A 59 -27.93 11.07 -54.61
C PRO A 59 -26.59 10.63 -53.98
N ILE A 60 -25.96 9.65 -54.62
CA ILE A 60 -24.71 8.99 -54.25
C ILE A 60 -23.52 9.96 -54.35
N THR A 61 -22.84 10.21 -53.23
CA THR A 61 -21.44 10.68 -53.21
C THR A 61 -20.58 9.53 -52.69
N SER A 62 -19.66 9.07 -53.52
CA SER A 62 -18.73 7.99 -53.21
C SER A 62 -17.64 8.50 -52.25
N SER A 63 -17.81 8.25 -50.96
CA SER A 63 -16.71 8.30 -49.98
C SER A 63 -16.37 6.88 -49.55
N THR A 64 -15.20 6.44 -49.97
CA THR A 64 -14.58 5.15 -49.64
C THR A 64 -14.62 4.94 -48.12
N THR A 65 -15.53 4.09 -47.65
CA THR A 65 -15.63 3.75 -46.24
C THR A 65 -14.67 2.59 -45.99
N THR A 66 -13.49 2.90 -45.49
CA THR A 66 -12.61 1.92 -44.88
C THR A 66 -13.33 1.40 -43.63
N THR A 67 -13.93 0.22 -43.73
CA THR A 67 -14.48 -0.49 -42.58
C THR A 67 -13.34 -0.94 -41.68
N SER A 68 -12.92 -0.06 -40.76
CA SER A 68 -12.20 -0.50 -39.57
C SER A 68 -13.24 -1.16 -38.66
N SER A 69 -13.21 -2.48 -38.58
CA SER A 69 -13.88 -3.25 -37.53
C SER A 69 -13.52 -2.61 -36.19
N GLY A 70 -14.50 -1.93 -35.58
CA GLY A 70 -14.36 -1.36 -34.24
C GLY A 70 -14.10 -2.50 -33.27
N GLY A 71 -12.86 -2.66 -32.86
CA GLY A 71 -12.56 -3.33 -31.60
C GLY A 71 -13.26 -2.51 -30.53
N GLU A 72 -14.22 -3.11 -29.82
CA GLU A 72 -14.67 -2.59 -28.55
C GLU A 72 -13.42 -2.34 -27.72
N ARG A 73 -13.09 -1.06 -27.48
CA ARG A 73 -12.18 -0.72 -26.39
C ARG A 73 -12.87 -1.27 -25.15
N MET A 74 -12.28 -2.30 -24.54
CA MET A 74 -12.57 -2.68 -23.17
C MET A 74 -12.53 -1.39 -22.34
N SER A 75 -13.71 -0.85 -22.00
CA SER A 75 -13.77 0.36 -21.21
C SER A 75 -13.33 -0.03 -19.81
N PHE A 76 -12.09 0.30 -19.44
CA PHE A 76 -11.70 0.23 -18.04
C PHE A 76 -12.68 1.11 -17.26
N ASP A 77 -13.40 0.48 -16.33
CA ASP A 77 -14.30 1.22 -15.46
C ASP A 77 -13.51 2.23 -14.65
N SER A 78 -14.06 3.44 -14.49
CA SER A 78 -13.48 4.40 -13.56
C SER A 78 -13.47 3.81 -12.14
N PRO A 79 -12.52 4.21 -11.27
CA PRO A 79 -12.49 3.73 -9.89
C PRO A 79 -13.84 3.90 -9.17
N ALA A 80 -14.53 5.01 -9.45
CA ALA A 80 -15.86 5.28 -8.90
C ALA A 80 -16.93 4.28 -9.38
N LYS A 81 -16.93 3.88 -10.65
CA LYS A 81 -17.84 2.84 -11.17
C LYS A 81 -17.57 1.47 -10.55
N ALA A 82 -16.29 1.13 -10.36
CA ALA A 82 -15.91 -0.10 -9.67
C ALA A 82 -16.40 -0.10 -8.22
N LEU A 83 -16.25 1.03 -7.49
CA LEU A 83 -16.78 1.14 -6.13
C LEU A 83 -18.31 1.06 -6.08
N ARG A 84 -19.03 1.70 -7.00
CA ARG A 84 -20.49 1.60 -7.06
C ARG A 84 -20.96 0.17 -7.25
N ARG A 85 -20.34 -0.59 -8.15
CA ARG A 85 -20.65 -2.02 -8.30
C ARG A 85 -20.42 -2.82 -7.03
N LEU A 86 -19.36 -2.51 -6.29
CA LEU A 86 -19.10 -3.15 -5.00
C LEU A 86 -20.22 -2.82 -4.01
N LEU A 87 -20.63 -1.55 -3.91
CA LEU A 87 -21.77 -1.12 -3.09
C LEU A 87 -23.10 -1.74 -3.52
N ASP A 88 -23.28 -2.09 -4.79
CA ASP A 88 -24.49 -2.75 -5.31
C ASP A 88 -24.44 -4.29 -5.18
N SER A 89 -23.26 -4.87 -5.02
CA SER A 89 -23.09 -6.32 -4.92
C SER A 89 -23.65 -6.86 -3.60
N PRO A 90 -23.93 -8.17 -3.44
CA PRO A 90 -24.38 -8.70 -2.15
C PRO A 90 -23.27 -8.72 -1.09
N GLY A 91 -23.64 -8.74 0.19
CA GLY A 91 -22.70 -8.95 1.30
C GLY A 91 -22.10 -7.67 1.87
N ILE A 92 -21.50 -7.77 3.06
CA ILE A 92 -20.71 -6.69 3.64
C ILE A 92 -19.28 -6.69 3.06
N HIS A 93 -18.71 -5.50 2.83
CA HIS A 93 -17.34 -5.38 2.32
C HIS A 93 -16.41 -4.70 3.33
N GLN A 94 -15.23 -5.29 3.51
CA GLN A 94 -14.20 -4.82 4.41
C GLN A 94 -13.16 -4.01 3.62
N GLY A 95 -12.84 -2.81 4.11
CA GLY A 95 -11.80 -1.96 3.54
C GLY A 95 -10.88 -1.44 4.64
N PRO A 96 -9.64 -1.94 4.74
CA PRO A 96 -8.66 -1.37 5.65
C PRO A 96 -8.26 0.05 5.25
N ALA A 97 -7.92 0.88 6.23
CA ALA A 97 -7.40 2.21 5.94
C ALA A 97 -5.89 2.19 5.75
N CYS A 98 -5.44 2.65 4.58
CA CYS A 98 -4.05 2.93 4.28
C CYS A 98 -3.70 4.40 4.58
N PHE A 99 -2.41 4.72 4.58
CA PHE A 99 -1.90 6.07 4.81
C PHE A 99 -0.79 6.49 3.83
N ASP A 100 -0.28 5.55 3.03
CA ASP A 100 0.69 5.79 1.98
C ASP A 100 0.58 4.74 0.87
N ALA A 101 1.36 4.93 -0.20
CA ALA A 101 1.36 4.04 -1.36
C ALA A 101 1.75 2.59 -0.99
N LEU A 102 2.67 2.41 -0.04
CA LEU A 102 3.12 1.08 0.38
C LEU A 102 2.02 0.34 1.13
N SER A 103 1.40 0.98 2.13
CA SER A 103 0.28 0.41 2.87
C SER A 103 -0.91 0.11 1.96
N ALA A 104 -1.21 0.96 0.97
CA ALA A 104 -2.23 0.68 -0.03
C ALA A 104 -1.92 -0.58 -0.86
N LYS A 105 -0.67 -0.73 -1.34
CA LYS A 105 -0.22 -1.95 -2.04
C LYS A 105 -0.37 -3.18 -1.16
N LEU A 106 -0.04 -3.10 0.12
CA LEU A 106 -0.22 -4.21 1.07
C LEU A 106 -1.69 -4.57 1.26
N VAL A 107 -2.60 -3.59 1.31
CA VAL A 107 -4.06 -3.85 1.34
C VAL A 107 -4.53 -4.57 0.08
N LYS A 108 -4.13 -4.08 -1.10
CA LYS A 108 -4.44 -4.75 -2.38
C LYS A 108 -3.89 -6.18 -2.41
N ASN A 109 -2.63 -6.38 -2.02
CA ASN A 109 -1.97 -7.69 -2.07
C ASN A 109 -2.58 -8.69 -1.08
N ALA A 110 -3.17 -8.21 0.01
CA ALA A 110 -3.94 -9.03 0.94
C ALA A 110 -5.32 -9.46 0.38
N GLY A 111 -5.70 -8.99 -0.80
CA GLY A 111 -6.92 -9.41 -1.50
C GLY A 111 -8.16 -8.59 -1.17
N PHE A 112 -8.03 -7.41 -0.56
CA PHE A 112 -9.18 -6.52 -0.35
C PHE A 112 -9.59 -5.85 -1.67
N ASP A 113 -10.91 -5.80 -1.92
CA ASP A 113 -11.46 -5.26 -3.16
C ASP A 113 -11.47 -3.72 -3.22
N PHE A 114 -11.33 -3.05 -2.08
CA PHE A 114 -11.25 -1.59 -1.95
C PHE A 114 -10.55 -1.22 -0.64
N CYS A 115 -10.15 0.04 -0.50
CA CYS A 115 -9.57 0.54 0.75
C CYS A 115 -9.99 1.98 1.05
N PHE A 116 -9.68 2.44 2.26
CA PHE A 116 -9.84 3.83 2.66
C PHE A 116 -8.48 4.50 2.80
N THR A 117 -8.44 5.82 2.78
CA THR A 117 -7.36 6.57 3.43
C THR A 117 -7.83 7.06 4.80
N SER A 118 -7.00 6.97 5.82
CA SER A 118 -7.30 7.54 7.14
C SER A 118 -6.62 8.89 7.30
N GLY A 119 -7.37 9.99 7.48
CA GLY A 119 -6.82 11.31 7.76
C GLY A 119 -5.95 11.32 9.01
N PHE A 120 -6.35 10.58 10.04
CA PHE A 120 -5.55 10.34 11.24
C PHE A 120 -4.19 9.71 10.92
N SER A 121 -4.19 8.61 10.18
CA SER A 121 -2.98 7.86 9.87
C SER A 121 -2.06 8.63 8.92
N ILE A 122 -2.63 9.39 7.97
CA ILE A 122 -1.85 10.29 7.11
C ILE A 122 -1.21 11.41 7.93
N SER A 123 -1.96 12.07 8.83
CA SER A 123 -1.39 13.10 9.71
C SER A 123 -0.24 12.55 10.55
N ALA A 124 -0.43 11.36 11.13
CA ALA A 124 0.60 10.69 11.93
C ALA A 124 1.85 10.35 11.09
N ALA A 125 1.68 9.68 9.96
CA ALA A 125 2.81 9.21 9.14
C ALA A 125 3.52 10.33 8.40
N ARG A 126 2.78 11.32 7.89
CA ARG A 126 3.32 12.40 7.04
C ARG A 126 3.86 13.56 7.86
N LEU A 127 3.18 13.93 8.95
CA LEU A 127 3.51 15.11 9.74
C LEU A 127 4.11 14.77 11.11
N GLY A 128 3.91 13.56 11.62
CA GLY A 128 4.19 13.24 13.03
C GLY A 128 3.30 14.03 13.99
N LEU A 129 2.14 14.50 13.52
CA LEU A 129 1.25 15.41 14.25
C LEU A 129 -0.14 14.81 14.48
N PRO A 130 -0.86 15.24 15.54
CA PRO A 130 -2.18 14.74 15.85
C PRO A 130 -3.22 15.17 14.81
N ASP A 131 -4.28 14.36 14.69
CA ASP A 131 -5.41 14.63 13.82
C ASP A 131 -6.39 15.66 14.41
N VAL A 132 -5.99 16.92 14.32
CA VAL A 132 -6.74 18.08 14.84
C VAL A 132 -6.92 19.16 13.77
N GLY A 133 -6.98 18.73 12.50
CA GLY A 133 -7.16 19.63 11.35
C GLY A 133 -5.93 20.45 10.98
N LEU A 134 -4.72 19.98 11.34
CA LEU A 134 -3.46 20.61 10.94
C LEU A 134 -3.05 20.26 9.51
N ILE A 135 -3.35 19.04 9.08
CA ILE A 135 -3.06 18.62 7.71
C ILE A 135 -3.95 19.38 6.73
N SER A 136 -3.34 19.94 5.69
CA SER A 136 -4.03 20.75 4.71
C SER A 136 -4.65 19.91 3.60
N TYR A 137 -5.63 20.51 2.91
CA TYR A 137 -6.18 19.98 1.65
C TYR A 137 -5.10 19.55 0.65
N GLY A 138 -4.07 20.38 0.48
CA GLY A 138 -3.00 20.12 -0.50
C GLY A 138 -2.19 18.87 -0.15
N GLU A 139 -1.91 18.68 1.13
CA GLU A 139 -1.17 17.50 1.62
C GLU A 139 -1.99 16.22 1.52
N MET A 140 -3.30 16.29 1.80
CA MET A 140 -4.20 15.15 1.65
C MET A 140 -4.36 14.73 0.19
N VAL A 141 -4.50 15.69 -0.74
CA VAL A 141 -4.57 15.37 -2.18
C VAL A 141 -3.24 14.84 -2.72
N ASP A 142 -2.10 15.42 -2.33
CA ASP A 142 -0.77 14.91 -2.74
C ASP A 142 -0.54 13.47 -2.27
N GLN A 143 -0.88 13.18 -1.01
CA GLN A 143 -0.77 11.82 -0.49
C GLN A 143 -1.75 10.87 -1.17
N GLY A 144 -2.99 11.33 -1.38
CA GLY A 144 -4.05 10.58 -2.03
C GLY A 144 -3.72 10.15 -3.45
N GLN A 145 -3.16 11.04 -4.27
CA GLN A 145 -2.72 10.72 -5.62
C GLN A 145 -1.67 9.60 -5.63
N LYS A 146 -0.69 9.66 -4.72
CA LYS A 146 0.34 8.60 -4.62
C LYS A 146 -0.27 7.25 -4.24
N ILE A 147 -1.29 7.27 -3.38
CA ILE A 147 -2.01 6.07 -2.95
C ILE A 147 -2.79 5.46 -4.12
N THR A 148 -3.59 6.25 -4.81
CA THR A 148 -4.43 5.78 -5.92
C THR A 148 -3.62 5.36 -7.14
N ASP A 149 -2.49 6.01 -7.43
CA ASP A 149 -1.58 5.59 -8.50
C ASP A 149 -0.90 4.24 -8.20
N ALA A 150 -0.75 3.89 -6.92
CA ALA A 150 -0.06 2.67 -6.50
C ALA A 150 -0.94 1.41 -6.56
N VAL A 151 -2.27 1.55 -6.67
CA VAL A 151 -3.21 0.43 -6.62
C VAL A 151 -4.32 0.54 -7.67
N SER A 152 -4.81 -0.62 -8.11
CA SER A 152 -5.92 -0.71 -9.06
C SER A 152 -7.30 -0.85 -8.40
N ILE A 153 -7.33 -1.04 -7.08
CA ILE A 153 -8.58 -1.15 -6.31
C ILE A 153 -9.14 0.25 -6.01
N PRO A 154 -10.46 0.41 -5.88
CA PRO A 154 -11.06 1.69 -5.53
C PRO A 154 -10.60 2.18 -4.15
N VAL A 155 -10.32 3.48 -4.04
CA VAL A 155 -9.92 4.12 -2.78
C VAL A 155 -10.97 5.15 -2.38
N ILE A 156 -11.46 5.08 -1.14
CA ILE A 156 -12.30 6.11 -0.53
C ILE A 156 -11.43 7.04 0.30
N GLY A 157 -11.36 8.31 -0.09
CA GLY A 157 -10.55 9.32 0.57
C GLY A 157 -11.22 9.92 1.79
N ASP A 158 -10.46 10.24 2.84
CA ASP A 158 -10.92 11.09 3.94
C ASP A 158 -10.82 12.55 3.48
N GLY A 159 -11.95 13.24 3.39
CA GLY A 159 -12.05 14.64 2.95
C GLY A 159 -12.22 15.63 4.10
N ASP A 160 -12.07 15.18 5.35
CA ASP A 160 -12.34 15.95 6.56
C ASP A 160 -13.70 16.66 6.44
N ASN A 161 -13.78 17.94 6.85
CA ASN A 161 -14.96 18.78 6.68
C ASN A 161 -14.98 19.55 5.35
N GLY A 162 -14.17 19.15 4.37
CA GLY A 162 -14.07 19.77 3.05
C GLY A 162 -13.23 21.04 2.99
N TYR A 163 -12.46 21.35 4.05
CA TYR A 163 -11.45 22.41 4.11
C TYR A 163 -11.99 23.84 3.90
N GLY A 164 -13.22 24.11 4.36
CA GLY A 164 -13.80 25.45 4.38
C GLY A 164 -15.31 25.48 4.19
N ASN A 165 -15.78 26.33 3.28
CA ASN A 165 -17.20 26.48 2.95
C ASN A 165 -17.61 25.55 1.78
N ALA A 166 -18.85 25.68 1.32
CA ALA A 166 -19.38 24.89 0.20
C ALA A 166 -18.51 24.97 -1.08
N MET A 167 -17.89 26.11 -1.39
CA MET A 167 -17.01 26.26 -2.54
C MET A 167 -15.68 25.52 -2.34
N ASN A 168 -15.16 25.49 -1.10
CA ASN A 168 -14.02 24.65 -0.75
C ASN A 168 -14.38 23.17 -0.92
N VAL A 169 -15.56 22.72 -0.48
CA VAL A 169 -16.05 21.35 -0.73
C VAL A 169 -16.06 21.03 -2.22
N LYS A 170 -16.55 21.94 -3.08
CA LYS A 170 -16.52 21.72 -4.55
C LYS A 170 -15.09 21.55 -5.06
N ARG A 171 -14.16 22.38 -4.58
CA ARG A 171 -12.73 22.26 -4.93
C ARG A 171 -12.16 20.93 -4.45
N THR A 172 -12.48 20.53 -3.23
CA THR A 172 -11.99 19.30 -2.60
C THR A 172 -12.43 18.07 -3.39
N VAL A 173 -13.72 17.94 -3.68
CA VAL A 173 -14.27 16.82 -4.46
C VAL A 173 -13.64 16.77 -5.85
N LYS A 174 -13.51 17.91 -6.54
CA LYS A 174 -12.84 17.97 -7.85
C LYS A 174 -11.36 17.58 -7.77
N GLY A 175 -10.67 17.94 -6.69
CA GLY A 175 -9.31 17.50 -6.41
C GLY A 175 -9.21 16.01 -6.22
N TYR A 176 -10.12 15.41 -5.44
CA TYR A 176 -10.12 13.98 -5.17
C TYR A 176 -10.44 13.16 -6.41
N ILE A 177 -11.36 13.63 -7.26
CA ILE A 177 -11.63 13.02 -8.57
C ILE A 177 -10.36 13.01 -9.43
N LYS A 178 -9.64 14.13 -9.51
CA LYS A 178 -8.38 14.22 -10.26
C LYS A 178 -7.29 13.32 -9.67
N ALA A 179 -7.29 13.19 -8.35
CA ALA A 179 -6.42 12.28 -7.62
C ALA A 179 -6.81 10.82 -7.73
N GLY A 180 -7.78 10.44 -8.57
CA GLY A 180 -8.14 9.03 -8.81
C GLY A 180 -8.97 8.37 -7.71
N PHE A 181 -9.45 9.12 -6.71
CA PHE A 181 -10.32 8.56 -5.68
C PHE A 181 -11.66 8.10 -6.26
N ALA A 182 -12.11 6.94 -5.77
CA ALA A 182 -13.40 6.37 -6.11
C ALA A 182 -14.55 6.93 -5.24
N GLY A 183 -14.21 7.35 -4.02
CA GLY A 183 -15.14 7.98 -3.09
C GLY A 183 -14.45 8.99 -2.18
N ILE A 184 -15.24 9.78 -1.46
CA ILE A 184 -14.78 10.76 -0.48
C ILE A 184 -15.72 10.76 0.74
N ILE A 185 -15.14 10.82 1.94
CA ILE A 185 -15.85 11.04 3.20
C ILE A 185 -15.85 12.53 3.51
N LEU A 186 -17.01 13.09 3.81
CA LEU A 186 -17.18 14.49 4.22
C LEU A 186 -17.95 14.57 5.53
N GLU A 187 -17.36 15.23 6.53
CA GLU A 187 -17.93 15.36 7.87
C GLU A 187 -18.51 16.76 8.16
N ASP A 188 -19.37 16.84 9.16
CA ASP A 188 -20.12 18.06 9.51
C ASP A 188 -19.48 18.91 10.62
N GLN A 189 -18.25 18.59 11.01
CA GLN A 189 -17.50 19.31 12.03
C GLN A 189 -17.20 20.77 11.64
N VAL A 190 -17.13 21.64 12.64
CA VAL A 190 -16.56 22.99 12.50
C VAL A 190 -15.04 22.90 12.32
N SER A 191 -14.42 23.89 11.68
CA SER A 191 -12.96 24.02 11.66
C SER A 191 -12.44 24.72 12.92
N PRO A 192 -11.27 24.32 13.48
CA PRO A 192 -10.55 23.09 13.16
C PRO A 192 -11.33 21.86 13.61
N LYS A 193 -11.29 20.80 12.80
CA LYS A 193 -11.93 19.52 13.11
C LYS A 193 -11.11 18.72 14.11
N ALA A 194 -11.74 17.77 14.80
CA ALA A 194 -11.09 16.90 15.76
C ALA A 194 -11.39 15.43 15.46
N CYS A 195 -10.46 14.54 15.79
CA CYS A 195 -10.66 13.10 15.63
C CYS A 195 -11.96 12.63 16.31
N GLY A 196 -12.67 11.72 15.63
CA GLY A 196 -13.97 11.16 15.97
C GLY A 196 -14.10 10.46 17.34
N HIS A 197 -13.00 10.26 18.06
CA HIS A 197 -13.03 9.67 19.40
C HIS A 197 -12.44 10.58 20.49
N THR A 198 -12.22 11.86 20.18
CA THR A 198 -11.71 12.87 21.12
C THR A 198 -12.85 13.72 21.72
N GLN A 199 -12.58 14.40 22.85
CA GLN A 199 -13.54 15.25 23.55
C GLN A 199 -13.70 16.63 22.89
N GLY A 200 -14.87 17.27 23.10
CA GLY A 200 -15.08 18.68 22.73
C GLY A 200 -15.44 18.92 21.25
N ARG A 201 -15.91 17.88 20.53
CA ARG A 201 -16.34 18.02 19.13
C ARG A 201 -17.49 19.01 18.99
N LYS A 202 -17.46 19.74 17.88
CA LYS A 202 -18.51 20.69 17.51
C LYS A 202 -18.87 20.46 16.06
N VAL A 203 -20.17 20.41 15.80
CA VAL A 203 -20.71 20.30 14.44
C VAL A 203 -21.33 21.61 14.02
N THR A 204 -21.33 21.85 12.71
CA THR A 204 -22.03 22.98 12.08
C THR A 204 -23.55 22.81 12.20
N SER A 205 -24.32 23.84 11.84
CA SER A 205 -25.77 23.70 11.73
C SER A 205 -26.12 22.63 10.69
N ILE A 206 -27.30 21.99 10.84
CA ILE A 206 -27.74 20.99 9.86
C ILE A 206 -27.85 21.59 8.45
N ASP A 207 -28.29 22.85 8.34
CA ASP A 207 -28.45 23.52 7.05
C ASP A 207 -27.10 23.72 6.36
N GLU A 208 -26.08 24.14 7.11
CA GLU A 208 -24.72 24.27 6.58
C GLU A 208 -24.16 22.91 6.14
N ALA A 209 -24.31 21.88 6.97
CA ALA A 209 -23.85 20.53 6.67
C ALA A 209 -24.53 19.96 5.40
N VAL A 210 -25.85 20.12 5.27
CA VAL A 210 -26.62 19.73 4.07
C VAL A 210 -26.14 20.50 2.84
N MET A 211 -25.87 21.79 2.95
CA MET A 211 -25.35 22.59 1.82
C MET A 211 -23.96 22.12 1.37
N ARG A 212 -23.11 21.64 2.29
CA ARG A 212 -21.83 21.02 1.94
C ARG A 212 -22.02 19.71 1.17
N ILE A 213 -22.94 18.85 1.60
CA ILE A 213 -23.28 17.63 0.85
C ILE A 213 -23.79 17.97 -0.55
N LYS A 214 -24.74 18.90 -0.68
CA LYS A 214 -25.24 19.36 -2.00
C LYS A 214 -24.12 19.91 -2.88
N ALA A 215 -23.18 20.65 -2.31
CA ALA A 215 -22.01 21.14 -3.05
C ALA A 215 -21.12 19.99 -3.56
N ALA A 216 -20.95 18.93 -2.78
CA ALA A 216 -20.24 17.72 -3.21
C ALA A 216 -20.95 17.01 -4.37
N ILE A 217 -22.28 16.86 -4.30
CA ILE A 217 -23.10 16.30 -5.38
C ILE A 217 -23.00 17.15 -6.66
N ASP A 218 -23.05 18.48 -6.53
CA ASP A 218 -22.85 19.39 -7.65
C ASP A 218 -21.45 19.24 -8.25
N ALA A 219 -20.41 19.15 -7.43
CA ALA A 219 -19.04 18.98 -7.90
C ALA A 219 -18.82 17.67 -8.67
N ARG A 220 -19.46 16.58 -8.22
CA ARG A 220 -19.53 15.31 -8.94
C ARG A 220 -20.15 15.48 -10.32
N ARG A 221 -21.35 16.07 -10.37
CA ARG A 221 -22.10 16.32 -11.63
C ARG A 221 -21.30 17.21 -12.58
N ASP A 222 -20.78 18.32 -12.10
CA ASP A 222 -19.97 19.27 -12.88
C ASP A 222 -18.72 18.64 -13.49
N SER A 223 -18.23 17.54 -12.91
CA SER A 223 -17.02 16.84 -13.35
C SER A 223 -17.31 15.64 -14.25
N GLY A 224 -18.59 15.28 -14.46
CA GLY A 224 -18.96 14.06 -15.18
C GLY A 224 -18.43 12.78 -14.51
N SER A 225 -18.22 12.82 -13.20
CA SER A 225 -17.68 11.69 -12.41
C SER A 225 -18.80 10.97 -11.67
N ASP A 226 -18.58 9.70 -11.36
CA ASP A 226 -19.47 8.88 -10.55
C ASP A 226 -18.99 8.79 -9.08
N ILE A 227 -18.06 9.64 -8.63
CA ILE A 227 -17.46 9.56 -7.29
C ILE A 227 -18.53 9.36 -6.19
N VAL A 228 -18.27 8.43 -5.28
CA VAL A 228 -19.16 8.11 -4.16
C VAL A 228 -18.98 9.15 -3.07
N ILE A 229 -20.07 9.78 -2.63
CA ILE A 229 -20.06 10.74 -1.53
C ILE A 229 -20.55 10.03 -0.26
N VAL A 230 -19.62 9.82 0.67
CA VAL A 230 -19.90 9.30 2.01
C VAL A 230 -20.14 10.49 2.94
N ALA A 231 -21.36 10.65 3.44
CA ALA A 231 -21.72 11.71 4.36
C ALA A 231 -21.57 11.24 5.81
N ARG A 232 -20.63 11.85 6.54
CA ARG A 232 -20.33 11.58 7.93
C ARG A 232 -20.97 12.63 8.84
N THR A 233 -21.54 12.20 9.97
CA THR A 233 -21.88 13.10 11.08
C THR A 233 -21.13 12.71 12.36
N ASP A 234 -20.60 13.72 13.04
CA ASP A 234 -19.99 13.62 14.37
C ASP A 234 -20.94 14.07 15.49
N SER A 235 -22.20 14.34 15.14
CA SER A 235 -23.20 14.91 16.06
C SER A 235 -23.61 13.96 17.19
N ARG A 236 -23.31 12.65 17.09
CA ARG A 236 -23.61 11.69 18.17
C ARG A 236 -22.95 12.10 19.48
N GLN A 237 -21.69 12.51 19.43
CA GLN A 237 -20.94 12.96 20.60
C GLN A 237 -21.04 14.46 20.81
N ALA A 238 -21.21 15.24 19.75
CA ALA A 238 -21.28 16.71 19.85
C ALA A 238 -22.66 17.23 20.30
N VAL A 239 -23.74 16.50 20.03
CA VAL A 239 -25.13 16.93 20.30
C VAL A 239 -25.95 15.81 20.94
N SER A 240 -26.44 14.84 20.16
CA SER A 240 -27.21 13.68 20.64
C SER A 240 -27.32 12.60 19.57
N PHE A 241 -27.81 11.43 19.97
CA PHE A 241 -28.10 10.33 19.04
C PHE A 241 -29.23 10.70 18.06
N GLU A 242 -30.32 11.27 18.56
CA GLU A 242 -31.49 11.67 17.78
C GLU A 242 -31.12 12.71 16.71
N GLU A 243 -30.26 13.68 17.07
CA GLU A 243 -29.75 14.66 16.10
C GLU A 243 -28.88 13.98 15.02
N SER A 244 -28.12 12.94 15.36
CA SER A 244 -27.33 12.19 14.38
C SER A 244 -28.19 11.40 13.39
N LEU A 245 -29.33 10.86 13.83
CA LEU A 245 -30.30 10.23 12.93
C LEU A 245 -30.96 11.28 12.01
N ARG A 246 -31.35 12.43 12.56
CA ARG A 246 -31.94 13.54 11.79
C ARG A 246 -31.00 14.05 10.70
N ARG A 247 -29.72 14.23 11.02
CA ARG A 247 -28.68 14.62 10.05
C ARG A 247 -28.45 13.57 8.99
N SER A 248 -28.39 12.30 9.37
CA SER A 248 -28.21 11.19 8.43
C SER A 248 -29.35 11.13 7.41
N GLN A 249 -30.60 11.30 7.85
CA GLN A 249 -31.74 11.39 6.92
C GLN A 249 -31.61 12.61 6.00
N ALA A 250 -31.26 13.78 6.53
CA ALA A 250 -31.08 14.99 5.72
C ALA A 250 -29.93 14.87 4.70
N PHE A 251 -28.86 14.14 5.02
CA PHE A 251 -27.77 13.85 4.09
C PHE A 251 -28.19 12.87 2.98
N ALA A 252 -29.01 11.88 3.32
CA ALA A 252 -29.62 10.98 2.33
C ALA A 252 -30.53 11.77 1.37
N ASP A 253 -31.41 12.62 1.91
CA ASP A 253 -32.30 13.48 1.12
C ASP A 253 -31.52 14.47 0.22
N ALA A 254 -30.32 14.87 0.65
CA ALA A 254 -29.42 15.70 -0.13
C ALA A 254 -28.67 14.93 -1.24
N GLY A 255 -28.74 13.60 -1.26
CA GLY A 255 -28.18 12.74 -2.31
C GLY A 255 -26.85 12.07 -1.96
N ALA A 256 -26.49 11.97 -0.67
CA ALA A 256 -25.35 11.16 -0.24
C ALA A 256 -25.51 9.69 -0.67
N ASP A 257 -24.42 9.05 -1.11
CA ASP A 257 -24.46 7.65 -1.58
C ASP A 257 -24.24 6.65 -0.44
N VAL A 258 -23.55 7.07 0.62
CA VAL A 258 -23.30 6.26 1.82
C VAL A 258 -23.45 7.17 3.05
N LEU A 259 -24.04 6.64 4.11
CA LEU A 259 -24.18 7.34 5.38
C LEU A 259 -23.22 6.77 6.43
N PHE A 260 -22.73 7.63 7.30
CA PHE A 260 -21.86 7.28 8.41
C PHE A 260 -22.16 8.14 9.65
N ILE A 261 -22.52 7.51 10.77
CA ILE A 261 -22.50 8.16 12.08
C ILE A 261 -21.29 7.67 12.84
N ASP A 262 -20.42 8.59 13.25
CA ASP A 262 -19.24 8.22 14.01
C ASP A 262 -19.56 8.06 15.51
N ALA A 263 -18.82 7.16 16.17
CA ALA A 263 -18.89 6.93 17.61
C ALA A 263 -20.28 6.56 18.18
N LEU A 264 -21.08 5.77 17.46
CA LEU A 264 -22.27 5.10 17.99
C LEU A 264 -21.87 4.17 19.15
N ALA A 265 -22.57 4.25 20.28
CA ALA A 265 -22.10 3.66 21.54
C ALA A 265 -22.65 2.26 21.83
N THR A 266 -23.69 1.83 21.12
CA THR A 266 -24.37 0.54 21.37
C THR A 266 -24.83 -0.12 20.07
N ARG A 267 -25.04 -1.43 20.12
CA ARG A 267 -25.62 -2.20 19.00
C ARG A 267 -27.02 -1.68 18.63
N GLN A 268 -27.79 -1.24 19.61
CA GLN A 268 -29.13 -0.68 19.41
C GLN A 268 -29.09 0.65 18.64
N GLU A 269 -28.14 1.53 18.96
CA GLU A 269 -27.92 2.75 18.19
C GLU A 269 -27.53 2.43 16.73
N MET A 270 -26.69 1.41 16.54
CA MET A 270 -26.28 0.94 15.20
C MET A 270 -27.45 0.38 14.39
N GLN A 271 -28.37 -0.35 15.01
CA GLN A 271 -29.60 -0.86 14.38
C GLN A 271 -30.52 0.29 13.96
N ALA A 272 -30.82 1.20 14.88
CA ALA A 272 -31.67 2.36 14.60
C ALA A 272 -31.06 3.27 13.51
N PHE A 273 -29.73 3.37 13.42
CA PHE A 273 -29.08 4.06 12.30
C PHE A 273 -29.31 3.34 10.95
N CYS A 274 -29.21 2.01 10.90
CA CYS A 274 -29.40 1.26 9.66
C CYS A 274 -30.85 1.32 9.13
N GLU A 275 -31.82 1.54 10.02
CA GLU A 275 -33.23 1.79 9.68
C GLU A 275 -33.46 3.15 9.01
N ILE A 276 -32.57 4.13 9.19
CA ILE A 276 -32.63 5.43 8.50
C ILE A 276 -32.23 5.24 7.03
N SER A 277 -33.12 5.68 6.12
CA SER A 277 -32.92 5.57 4.67
C SER A 277 -32.40 4.19 4.26
N PRO A 278 -33.17 3.11 4.45
CA PRO A 278 -32.70 1.72 4.37
C PRO A 278 -32.04 1.38 3.03
N SER A 279 -32.44 2.04 1.94
CA SER A 279 -31.86 1.89 0.60
C SER A 279 -30.46 2.50 0.42
N VAL A 280 -30.01 3.37 1.32
CA VAL A 280 -28.69 4.00 1.27
C VAL A 280 -27.70 3.14 2.08
N PRO A 281 -26.58 2.67 1.50
CA PRO A 281 -25.53 1.95 2.22
C PRO A 281 -25.05 2.64 3.50
N LYS A 282 -24.72 1.85 4.52
CA LYS A 282 -24.16 2.32 5.79
C LYS A 282 -22.71 1.89 5.94
N MET A 283 -21.90 2.80 6.47
CA MET A 283 -20.51 2.55 6.81
C MET A 283 -20.34 2.39 8.33
N ALA A 284 -19.66 1.32 8.73
CA ALA A 284 -19.19 1.10 10.10
C ALA A 284 -17.70 1.43 10.21
N ASN A 285 -17.29 2.10 11.27
CA ASN A 285 -15.90 2.42 11.55
C ASN A 285 -15.43 1.63 12.79
N MET A 286 -14.69 0.54 12.57
CA MET A 286 -14.22 -0.35 13.64
C MET A 286 -12.85 0.12 14.14
N LEU A 287 -12.83 1.21 14.91
CA LEU A 287 -11.61 1.79 15.45
C LEU A 287 -10.93 0.89 16.48
N GLU A 288 -9.87 0.21 16.06
CA GLU A 288 -9.13 -0.77 16.84
C GLU A 288 -8.26 -0.07 17.90
N GLY A 289 -8.39 -0.47 19.17
CA GLY A 289 -7.59 0.13 20.26
C GLY A 289 -8.37 0.99 21.26
N GLY A 290 -9.71 0.95 21.26
CA GLY A 290 -10.52 1.45 22.39
C GLY A 290 -11.38 2.68 22.08
N GLY A 291 -11.97 2.76 20.90
CA GLY A 291 -12.99 3.76 20.57
C GLY A 291 -14.28 3.63 21.39
N LYS A 292 -15.22 4.55 21.15
CA LYS A 292 -16.56 4.55 21.77
C LYS A 292 -17.45 3.42 21.24
N THR A 293 -17.25 3.02 19.99
CA THR A 293 -18.09 2.04 19.30
C THR A 293 -17.63 0.62 19.65
N PRO A 294 -18.56 -0.28 20.02
CA PRO A 294 -18.21 -1.68 20.24
C PRO A 294 -17.69 -2.30 18.92
N ILE A 295 -16.59 -3.06 19.02
CA ILE A 295 -16.02 -3.76 17.87
C ILE A 295 -16.85 -5.01 17.60
N LEU A 296 -17.50 -5.04 16.43
CA LEU A 296 -18.32 -6.16 15.96
C LEU A 296 -17.65 -6.83 14.76
N THR A 297 -17.93 -8.11 14.58
CA THR A 297 -17.48 -8.86 13.40
C THR A 297 -18.21 -8.39 12.13
N PRO A 298 -17.65 -8.61 10.93
CA PRO A 298 -18.35 -8.30 9.68
C PRO A 298 -19.73 -8.95 9.59
N ILE A 299 -19.89 -10.20 10.05
CA ILE A 299 -21.16 -10.92 10.04
C ILE A 299 -22.19 -10.22 10.93
N GLU A 300 -21.81 -9.82 12.15
CA GLU A 300 -22.71 -9.09 13.04
C GLU A 300 -23.10 -7.71 12.49
N LEU A 301 -22.19 -7.05 11.78
CA LEU A 301 -22.44 -5.77 11.12
C LEU A 301 -23.38 -5.93 9.92
N GLU A 302 -23.22 -7.01 9.15
CA GLU A 302 -24.10 -7.35 8.03
C GLU A 302 -25.52 -7.64 8.53
N ASP A 303 -25.65 -8.42 9.60
CA ASP A 303 -26.93 -8.72 10.26
C ASP A 303 -27.66 -7.44 10.74
N ILE A 304 -26.92 -6.39 11.09
CA ILE A 304 -27.47 -5.09 11.49
C ILE A 304 -27.91 -4.26 10.27
N GLY A 305 -27.29 -4.47 9.10
CA GLY A 305 -27.59 -3.75 7.86
C GLY A 305 -26.46 -2.83 7.36
N TYR A 306 -25.23 -3.00 7.85
CA TYR A 306 -24.08 -2.28 7.30
C TYR A 306 -23.62 -2.88 5.97
N LYS A 307 -23.06 -2.02 5.12
CA LYS A 307 -22.60 -2.39 3.79
C LYS A 307 -21.08 -2.38 3.64
N ILE A 308 -20.42 -1.44 4.31
CA ILE A 308 -18.96 -1.32 4.29
C ILE A 308 -18.40 -1.12 5.70
N VAL A 309 -17.20 -1.64 5.93
CA VAL A 309 -16.49 -1.57 7.22
C VAL A 309 -15.10 -1.01 7.00
N ALA A 310 -14.72 -0.02 7.81
CA ALA A 310 -13.37 0.52 7.86
C ALA A 310 -12.61 0.04 9.10
N TYR A 311 -11.30 -0.15 8.90
CA TYR A 311 -10.30 -0.52 9.90
C TYR A 311 -9.24 0.60 9.96
N PRO A 312 -9.52 1.70 10.67
CA PRO A 312 -8.80 2.96 10.53
C PRO A 312 -7.41 3.00 11.19
N LEU A 313 -7.15 2.15 12.20
CA LEU A 313 -5.92 2.22 13.00
C LEU A 313 -5.02 0.99 12.88
N SER A 314 -5.53 -0.14 12.40
CA SER A 314 -4.77 -1.40 12.31
C SER A 314 -3.37 -1.24 11.71
N LEU A 315 -3.27 -0.67 10.51
CA LEU A 315 -1.99 -0.61 9.80
C LEU A 315 -1.01 0.37 10.46
N ILE A 316 -1.46 1.55 10.87
CA ILE A 316 -0.57 2.54 11.50
C ILE A 316 -0.15 2.09 12.90
N GLY A 317 -1.06 1.51 13.69
CA GLY A 317 -0.79 1.04 15.04
C GLY A 317 0.21 -0.11 15.06
N VAL A 318 0.03 -1.11 14.19
CA VAL A 318 0.98 -2.21 14.02
C VAL A 318 2.34 -1.70 13.55
N SER A 319 2.36 -0.76 12.60
CA SER A 319 3.61 -0.17 12.10
C SER A 319 4.38 0.57 13.19
N ILE A 320 3.69 1.36 14.04
CA ILE A 320 4.31 2.05 15.17
C ILE A 320 4.98 1.04 16.12
N HIS A 321 4.28 -0.04 16.47
CA HIS A 321 4.82 -1.06 17.37
C HIS A 321 6.05 -1.75 16.76
N ALA A 322 5.96 -2.17 15.50
CA ALA A 322 7.07 -2.82 14.79
C ALA A 322 8.31 -1.91 14.68
N MET A 323 8.11 -0.61 14.40
CA MET A 323 9.21 0.36 14.38
C MET A 323 9.84 0.54 15.77
N GLN A 324 9.02 0.63 16.83
CA GLN A 324 9.53 0.74 18.20
C GLN A 324 10.36 -0.49 18.60
N ASP A 325 9.91 -1.69 18.29
CA ASP A 325 10.62 -2.93 18.58
C ASP A 325 11.95 -3.01 17.81
N ALA A 326 11.95 -2.65 16.53
CA ALA A 326 13.16 -2.60 15.72
C ALA A 326 14.19 -1.60 16.29
N LEU A 327 13.74 -0.38 16.64
CA LEU A 327 14.61 0.64 17.24
C LEU A 327 15.17 0.19 18.60
N ASN A 328 14.37 -0.49 19.41
CA ASN A 328 14.80 -1.05 20.69
C ASN A 328 15.86 -2.15 20.51
N ALA A 329 15.74 -3.00 19.49
CA ALA A 329 16.75 -3.99 19.15
C ALA A 329 18.07 -3.33 18.71
N ILE A 330 17.97 -2.38 17.77
CA ILE A 330 19.14 -1.64 17.22
C ILE A 330 19.88 -0.90 18.33
N ARG A 331 19.15 -0.23 19.22
CA ARG A 331 19.74 0.48 20.37
C ARG A 331 20.54 -0.45 21.30
N ARG A 332 20.24 -1.74 21.34
CA ARG A 332 20.97 -2.76 22.12
C ARG A 332 22.09 -3.44 21.32
N GLY A 333 22.37 -3.01 20.09
CA GLY A 333 23.39 -3.62 19.23
C GLY A 333 22.92 -4.90 18.55
N HIS A 334 21.61 -5.09 18.40
CA HIS A 334 21.01 -6.24 17.72
C HIS A 334 20.21 -5.80 16.50
N ILE A 335 20.02 -6.71 15.55
CA ILE A 335 19.01 -6.54 14.49
C ILE A 335 17.65 -7.05 14.99
N PRO A 336 16.52 -6.61 14.40
CA PRO A 336 15.21 -7.22 14.66
C PRO A 336 15.27 -8.74 14.48
N SER A 337 14.49 -9.49 15.27
CA SER A 337 14.52 -10.96 15.19
C SER A 337 14.12 -11.45 13.79
N PRO A 338 14.74 -12.54 13.28
CA PRO A 338 14.29 -13.19 12.06
C PRO A 338 12.79 -13.51 12.15
N GLY A 339 12.01 -13.06 11.16
CA GLY A 339 10.54 -13.17 11.15
C GLY A 339 9.78 -11.92 11.58
N SER A 340 10.44 -10.93 12.18
CA SER A 340 9.83 -9.62 12.49
C SER A 340 9.79 -8.66 11.29
N MET A 341 10.45 -9.01 10.20
CA MET A 341 10.47 -8.25 8.96
C MET A 341 10.57 -9.18 7.75
N PRO A 342 10.03 -8.78 6.59
CA PRO A 342 10.23 -9.51 5.34
C PRO A 342 11.72 -9.62 4.98
N SER A 343 12.07 -10.70 4.29
CA SER A 343 13.35 -10.84 3.60
C SER A 343 13.52 -9.77 2.52
N PHE A 344 14.76 -9.54 2.10
CA PHE A 344 15.04 -8.57 1.04
C PHE A 344 14.36 -8.92 -0.29
N GLU A 345 14.24 -10.22 -0.61
CA GLU A 345 13.49 -10.68 -1.78
C GLU A 345 11.99 -10.36 -1.67
N GLU A 346 11.38 -10.59 -0.51
CA GLU A 346 9.98 -10.23 -0.28
C GLU A 346 9.76 -8.71 -0.39
N VAL A 347 10.68 -7.89 0.13
CA VAL A 347 10.62 -6.43 -0.03
C VAL A 347 10.70 -6.04 -1.51
N LYS A 348 11.63 -6.62 -2.28
CA LYS A 348 11.73 -6.38 -3.72
C LYS A 348 10.44 -6.74 -4.46
N ASN A 349 9.84 -7.87 -4.11
CA ASN A 349 8.56 -8.31 -4.68
C ASN A 349 7.44 -7.31 -4.37
N ILE A 350 7.30 -6.90 -3.11
CA ILE A 350 6.27 -5.93 -2.67
C ILE A 350 6.44 -4.58 -3.40
N LEU A 351 7.68 -4.14 -3.60
CA LEU A 351 7.97 -2.87 -4.27
C LEU A 351 7.84 -2.93 -5.80
N GLY A 352 7.79 -4.13 -6.38
CA GLY A 352 7.64 -4.35 -7.82
C GLY A 352 8.96 -4.38 -8.59
N PHE A 353 10.09 -4.69 -7.93
CA PHE A 353 11.39 -4.83 -8.60
C PHE A 353 11.37 -5.89 -9.68
N ASN A 354 10.70 -7.01 -9.44
CA ASN A 354 10.64 -8.11 -10.42
C ASN A 354 9.89 -7.68 -11.68
N ASP A 355 8.72 -7.04 -11.51
CA ASP A 355 7.93 -6.52 -12.63
C ASP A 355 8.72 -5.47 -13.41
N TYR A 356 9.40 -4.56 -12.68
CA TYR A 356 10.28 -3.56 -13.28
C TYR A 356 11.37 -4.19 -14.14
N TYR A 357 12.10 -5.20 -13.63
CA TYR A 357 13.18 -5.83 -14.39
C TYR A 357 12.67 -6.64 -15.58
N GLU A 358 11.49 -7.26 -15.49
CA GLU A 358 10.89 -7.92 -16.66
C GLU A 358 10.45 -6.91 -17.73
N GLU A 359 9.88 -5.77 -17.32
CA GLU A 359 9.49 -4.71 -18.24
C GLU A 359 10.72 -4.01 -18.86
N GLU A 360 11.76 -3.74 -18.06
CA GLU A 360 13.02 -3.15 -18.51
C GLU A 360 13.65 -3.95 -19.65
N LYS A 361 13.61 -5.29 -19.60
CA LYS A 361 14.13 -6.17 -20.67
C LYS A 361 13.48 -5.90 -22.03
N LEU A 362 12.23 -5.41 -22.08
CA LEU A 362 11.55 -5.08 -23.33
C LEU A 362 12.15 -3.83 -24.00
N TYR A 363 12.70 -2.92 -23.20
CA TYR A 363 13.31 -1.67 -23.63
C TYR A 363 14.82 -1.70 -23.61
N ALA A 364 15.41 -2.82 -23.16
CA ALA A 364 16.82 -3.08 -23.29
C ALA A 364 17.17 -2.95 -24.76
N SER A 365 17.77 -1.82 -25.12
CA SER A 365 18.25 -1.62 -26.48
C SER A 365 19.21 -2.77 -26.76
N THR A 366 18.96 -3.51 -27.84
CA THR A 366 20.09 -4.06 -28.56
C THR A 366 20.85 -2.83 -29.05
N LEU A 367 21.76 -2.32 -28.22
CA LEU A 367 22.92 -1.68 -28.78
C LEU A 367 23.50 -2.75 -29.69
N MET A 368 23.17 -2.67 -31.00
CA MET A 368 24.16 -3.04 -32.00
C MET A 368 25.43 -2.39 -31.46
N PRO A 369 26.48 -3.16 -31.13
CA PRO A 369 27.68 -2.59 -30.58
C PRO A 369 28.04 -1.45 -31.51
N GLN A 370 27.88 -0.21 -31.04
CA GLN A 370 28.57 0.89 -31.67
C GLN A 370 30.02 0.43 -31.65
N PRO A 371 30.75 0.46 -32.78
CA PRO A 371 32.17 0.14 -32.76
C PRO A 371 32.81 1.22 -31.88
N SER A 372 32.85 0.93 -30.58
CA SER A 372 33.85 1.49 -29.69
C SER A 372 35.21 1.11 -30.29
N PRO A 373 36.31 1.78 -29.93
CA PRO A 373 37.65 1.49 -30.47
C PRO A 373 38.20 0.07 -30.14
N ARG A 374 37.32 -0.89 -29.83
CA ARG A 374 37.52 -2.21 -29.23
C ARG A 374 37.34 -3.39 -30.19
N ASP A 375 37.15 -3.18 -31.50
CA ASP A 375 37.22 -4.30 -32.45
C ASP A 375 38.63 -4.89 -32.61
N ALA A 376 39.66 -4.30 -31.96
CA ALA A 376 40.97 -4.92 -31.78
C ALA A 376 41.14 -5.69 -30.45
N SER A 377 40.16 -5.66 -29.53
CA SER A 377 40.31 -6.19 -28.16
C SER A 377 39.50 -7.46 -27.86
N ARG A 378 38.63 -7.89 -28.77
CA ARG A 378 37.79 -9.07 -28.56
C ARG A 378 38.50 -10.40 -28.82
N GLU A 379 39.65 -10.38 -29.50
CA GLU A 379 40.53 -11.55 -29.56
C GLU A 379 41.37 -11.74 -28.29
N ALA A 380 41.66 -10.67 -27.53
CA ALA A 380 42.53 -10.73 -26.35
C ALA A 380 41.83 -11.20 -25.04
N PHE A 381 40.51 -10.97 -24.91
CA PHE A 381 39.80 -11.23 -23.64
C PHE A 381 39.50 -12.70 -23.33
N GLY A 382 39.56 -13.60 -24.32
CA GLY A 382 39.44 -15.05 -24.10
C GLY A 382 40.71 -15.69 -23.52
N SER A 383 41.87 -15.07 -23.75
CA SER A 383 43.20 -15.64 -23.48
C SER A 383 43.69 -15.46 -22.04
N ILE A 384 43.31 -14.35 -21.38
CA ILE A 384 43.85 -14.01 -20.04
C ILE A 384 43.28 -14.91 -18.94
N TRP A 385 42.01 -15.32 -19.05
CA TRP A 385 41.33 -16.14 -18.04
C TRP A 385 41.61 -17.64 -18.16
N SER A 386 42.26 -18.10 -19.24
CA SER A 386 42.79 -19.46 -19.38
C SER A 386 44.16 -19.69 -18.74
N ARG A 387 44.75 -18.65 -18.12
CA ARG A 387 46.12 -18.70 -17.56
C ARG A 387 46.11 -19.19 -16.12
N THR A 388 47.21 -19.82 -15.72
CA THR A 388 47.37 -20.36 -14.36
C THR A 388 48.33 -19.49 -13.57
N LEU A 389 47.94 -19.12 -12.35
CA LEU A 389 48.83 -18.51 -11.39
C LEU A 389 49.43 -19.59 -10.50
N ARG A 390 50.74 -19.59 -10.34
CA ARG A 390 51.40 -20.39 -9.31
C ARG A 390 51.83 -19.48 -8.16
N ILE A 391 51.45 -19.84 -6.94
CA ILE A 391 51.76 -19.06 -5.74
C ILE A 391 52.63 -19.92 -4.86
N LYS A 392 53.80 -19.38 -4.50
CA LYS A 392 54.75 -20.05 -3.62
C LYS A 392 54.99 -19.20 -2.38
N VAL A 393 54.91 -19.82 -1.21
CA VAL A 393 55.26 -19.21 0.08
C VAL A 393 56.41 -20.03 0.68
N THR A 394 57.55 -19.39 0.86
CA THR A 394 58.74 -20.00 1.48
C THR A 394 58.95 -19.38 2.85
N GLY A 395 58.99 -20.22 3.89
CA GLY A 395 59.27 -19.80 5.26
C GLY A 395 60.64 -19.15 5.40
N ASN A 396 60.80 -18.28 6.40
CA ASN A 396 62.10 -17.68 6.75
C ASN A 396 63.20 -18.73 7.08
N ASP A 397 62.79 -19.95 7.47
CA ASP A 397 63.66 -21.11 7.68
C ASP A 397 64.01 -21.88 6.38
N GLY A 398 63.54 -21.39 5.23
CA GLY A 398 63.69 -22.03 3.93
C GLY A 398 62.68 -23.15 3.64
N SER A 399 61.73 -23.42 4.54
CA SER A 399 60.70 -24.45 4.35
C SER A 399 59.68 -24.03 3.28
N ASN A 400 59.22 -24.96 2.44
CA ASN A 400 58.14 -24.67 1.49
C ASN A 400 56.79 -24.75 2.21
N LYS A 401 56.18 -23.60 2.52
CA LYS A 401 54.91 -23.53 3.26
C LYS A 401 53.69 -23.69 2.35
N LEU A 402 53.79 -23.25 1.08
CA LEU A 402 52.71 -23.34 0.11
C LEU A 402 53.26 -23.31 -1.31
N ASP A 403 52.73 -24.17 -2.19
CA ASP A 403 53.02 -24.15 -3.62
C ASP A 403 51.78 -24.63 -4.39
N VAL A 404 50.96 -23.69 -4.85
CA VAL A 404 49.63 -23.96 -5.43
C VAL A 404 49.45 -23.32 -6.79
N ARG A 405 48.72 -24.01 -7.68
CA ARG A 405 48.31 -23.51 -8.99
C ARG A 405 46.83 -23.20 -8.99
N ILE A 406 46.47 -21.97 -9.36
CA ILE A 406 45.08 -21.49 -9.33
C ILE A 406 44.77 -20.85 -10.68
N PRO A 407 43.62 -21.18 -11.31
CA PRO A 407 43.17 -20.46 -12.50
C PRO A 407 43.00 -18.97 -12.20
N ALA A 408 43.43 -18.10 -13.11
CA ALA A 408 43.31 -16.64 -12.96
C ALA A 408 41.83 -16.17 -12.79
N GLY A 409 40.85 -17.02 -13.13
CA GLY A 409 39.41 -16.81 -12.88
C GLY A 409 38.95 -16.92 -11.43
N PHE A 410 39.80 -17.36 -10.50
CA PHE A 410 39.43 -17.64 -9.11
C PHE A 410 40.14 -16.72 -8.09
N LEU A 411 40.26 -15.42 -8.41
CA LEU A 411 41.02 -14.46 -7.60
C LEU A 411 40.30 -14.04 -6.31
N ASP A 412 38.96 -14.08 -6.26
CA ASP A 412 38.20 -13.55 -5.12
C ASP A 412 38.34 -14.38 -3.82
N GLY A 413 38.96 -15.56 -3.88
CA GLY A 413 39.24 -16.42 -2.71
C GLY A 413 40.71 -16.47 -2.27
N ILE A 414 41.62 -15.83 -3.01
CA ILE A 414 43.07 -16.01 -2.83
C ILE A 414 43.60 -15.46 -1.50
N THR A 415 42.99 -14.39 -0.99
CA THR A 415 43.35 -13.74 0.28
C THR A 415 43.00 -14.58 1.50
N ASN A 416 42.09 -15.56 1.34
CA ASN A 416 41.80 -16.55 2.39
C ASN A 416 42.89 -17.63 2.47
N ILE A 417 43.65 -17.82 1.39
CA ILE A 417 44.73 -18.81 1.30
C ILE A 417 46.08 -18.16 1.66
N VAL A 418 46.33 -16.94 1.16
CA VAL A 418 47.53 -16.16 1.45
C VAL A 418 47.12 -14.76 1.92
N PRO A 419 46.94 -14.55 3.24
CA PRO A 419 46.51 -13.26 3.80
C PRO A 419 47.42 -12.09 3.45
N ALA A 420 48.71 -12.35 3.22
CA ALA A 420 49.68 -11.33 2.81
C ALA A 420 49.44 -10.75 1.40
N LEU A 421 48.50 -11.30 0.61
CA LEU A 421 48.07 -10.72 -0.67
C LEU A 421 46.88 -9.75 -0.53
N VAL A 422 46.39 -9.51 0.69
CA VAL A 422 45.33 -8.52 0.94
C VAL A 422 45.81 -7.12 0.52
N GLY A 423 45.03 -6.47 -0.35
CA GLY A 423 45.34 -5.15 -0.89
C GLY A 423 46.17 -5.16 -2.19
N VAL A 424 46.64 -6.33 -2.64
CA VAL A 424 47.34 -6.47 -3.93
C VAL A 424 46.31 -6.59 -5.06
N ASN A 425 46.35 -5.67 -6.03
CA ASN A 425 45.49 -5.72 -7.22
C ASN A 425 46.04 -6.70 -8.27
N LEU A 426 45.96 -8.01 -7.98
CA LEU A 426 46.42 -9.08 -8.87
C LEU A 426 45.76 -9.01 -10.26
N LYS A 427 44.51 -8.55 -10.32
CA LYS A 427 43.77 -8.35 -11.57
C LYS A 427 44.44 -7.30 -12.46
N GLN A 428 44.91 -6.19 -11.89
CA GLN A 428 45.64 -5.16 -12.63
C GLN A 428 47.02 -5.64 -13.06
N LEU A 429 47.73 -6.41 -12.23
CA LEU A 429 49.03 -6.99 -12.60
C LEU A 429 48.91 -7.98 -13.77
N LEU A 430 47.86 -8.80 -13.78
CA LEU A 430 47.54 -9.70 -14.90
C LEU A 430 47.20 -8.94 -16.18
N ASN A 431 46.46 -7.83 -16.08
CA ASN A 431 46.10 -6.99 -17.23
C ASN A 431 47.32 -6.27 -17.84
N ASN A 432 48.35 -6.00 -17.03
CA ASN A 432 49.58 -5.34 -17.47
C ASN A 432 50.61 -6.34 -18.04
N ALA A 433 50.45 -7.64 -17.79
CA ALA A 433 51.34 -8.66 -18.31
C ALA A 433 51.00 -8.98 -19.78
N ALA A 434 51.97 -8.78 -20.68
CA ALA A 434 51.80 -9.04 -22.11
C ALA A 434 51.37 -10.49 -22.41
N GLU A 435 50.64 -10.69 -23.51
CA GLU A 435 50.29 -12.02 -24.00
C GLU A 435 51.56 -12.85 -24.27
N GLY A 436 51.62 -14.06 -23.70
CA GLY A 436 52.78 -14.96 -23.80
C GLY A 436 53.87 -14.79 -22.73
N MET A 437 53.72 -13.85 -21.79
CA MET A 437 54.68 -13.68 -20.69
C MET A 437 54.52 -14.78 -19.63
N GLN A 438 55.51 -15.67 -19.50
CA GLN A 438 55.69 -16.53 -18.33
C GLN A 438 56.74 -15.92 -17.41
N GLY A 439 56.47 -15.85 -16.10
CA GLY A 439 57.43 -15.28 -15.15
C GLY A 439 56.84 -14.78 -13.85
N THR A 440 57.71 -14.22 -13.01
CA THR A 440 57.37 -13.71 -11.69
C THR A 440 56.61 -12.39 -11.80
N LEU A 441 55.37 -12.36 -11.34
CA LEU A 441 54.55 -11.16 -11.22
C LEU A 441 54.83 -10.40 -9.92
N LEU A 442 55.10 -11.12 -8.84
CA LEU A 442 55.39 -10.58 -7.53
C LEU A 442 56.43 -11.45 -6.81
N ASP A 443 57.36 -10.80 -6.11
CA ASP A 443 58.34 -11.44 -5.24
C ASP A 443 58.66 -10.47 -4.10
N PHE A 444 58.17 -10.77 -2.91
CA PHE A 444 58.37 -9.93 -1.73
C PHE A 444 58.38 -10.76 -0.45
N ASN A 445 58.90 -10.19 0.64
CA ASN A 445 58.81 -10.79 1.96
C ASN A 445 57.66 -10.16 2.74
N ASP A 446 56.85 -10.97 3.41
CA ASP A 446 55.81 -10.45 4.29
C ASP A 446 56.37 -9.97 5.64
N THR A 447 55.48 -9.48 6.50
CA THR A 447 55.83 -8.96 7.83
C THR A 447 56.37 -10.02 8.79
N LEU A 448 56.18 -11.31 8.48
CA LEU A 448 56.68 -12.44 9.26
C LEU A 448 58.02 -12.98 8.71
N GLY A 449 58.52 -12.40 7.61
CA GLY A 449 59.76 -12.81 6.95
C GLY A 449 59.60 -13.96 5.97
N ASP A 450 58.37 -14.37 5.64
CA ASP A 450 58.11 -15.38 4.63
C ASP A 450 58.19 -14.76 3.23
N ARG A 451 58.88 -15.43 2.30
CA ARG A 451 58.99 -15.00 0.91
C ARG A 451 57.80 -15.48 0.10
N ILE A 452 57.05 -14.55 -0.48
CA ILE A 452 55.86 -14.80 -1.29
C ILE A 452 56.19 -14.50 -2.75
N GLN A 453 55.96 -15.49 -3.60
CA GLN A 453 56.17 -15.38 -5.04
C GLN A 453 54.89 -15.74 -5.78
N VAL A 454 54.49 -14.90 -6.73
CA VAL A 454 53.37 -15.15 -7.64
C VAL A 454 53.93 -15.23 -9.05
N PHE A 455 53.72 -16.36 -9.70
CA PHE A 455 54.15 -16.63 -11.06
C PHE A 455 52.95 -16.73 -11.98
N LEU A 456 53.12 -16.25 -13.20
CA LEU A 456 52.21 -16.48 -14.31
C LEU A 456 52.76 -17.65 -15.14
N GLU A 457 52.04 -18.76 -15.15
CA GLU A 457 52.36 -19.98 -15.91
C GLU A 457 51.48 -20.10 -17.17
#